data_AF-A0A6B2SIL8-F1
#
_entry.id   AF-A0A6B2SIL8-F1
#
_cell.length_a   1.000
_cell.length_b   1.000
_cell.length_c   1.000
_cell.angle_alpha   90.00
_cell.angle_beta   90.00
_cell.angle_gamma   90.00
#
_symmetry.space_group_name_H-M   'P 1'
#
loop_
_entity.id
_entity.type
_entity.pdbx_description
1 polymer ?
#
loop_
_entity_poly.entity_id
_entity_poly.type
_entity_poly.pdbx_seq_one_letter_code
_entity_poly.pdbx_strand_id
1 'polypeptide(L)'
;AVLASEVPLSGTAEDLGLLADQAEAALAEAVAALPLGQAGHPYNAGALSHGLAPTDTAPDAQDAPWLKVRSLLRLYRYAQEVLLGHDRHDPRIADASHALNVHREAAAAAAAAAHAARTPRIAPATAYALGVLHADQRHEVEAARFVFQRAWLREETRRTR
;
A
#
# COMPACT_ATOMS: atom_id res chain seq x y z
N ALA A 1 -19.79 -2.60 22.41
CA ALA A 1 -18.84 -2.22 23.46
C ALA A 1 -17.90 -1.17 22.88
N VAL A 2 -17.96 0.06 23.39
CA VAL A 2 -17.11 1.18 22.95
C VAL A 2 -15.83 1.09 23.76
N LEU A 3 -14.70 0.82 23.11
CA LEU A 3 -13.38 0.95 23.72
C LEU A 3 -12.99 2.44 23.71
N ALA A 4 -13.60 3.22 24.61
CA ALA A 4 -13.08 4.54 24.96
C ALA A 4 -11.93 4.32 25.95
N SER A 5 -10.75 4.01 25.41
CA SER A 5 -9.52 4.02 26.18
C SER A 5 -9.07 5.48 26.31
N GLU A 6 -9.70 6.22 27.21
CA GLU A 6 -9.23 7.53 27.70
C GLU A 6 -7.98 7.32 28.56
N VAL A 7 -6.88 6.91 27.93
CA VAL A 7 -5.56 6.99 28.55
C VAL A 7 -5.05 8.40 28.25
N PRO A 8 -4.80 9.25 29.27
CA PRO A 8 -4.18 10.54 29.04
C PRO A 8 -2.87 10.33 28.30
N LEU A 9 -2.69 11.00 27.16
CA LEU A 9 -1.41 11.07 26.47
C LEU A 9 -0.46 11.90 27.37
N SER A 10 0.18 11.28 28.35
CA SER A 10 1.12 11.92 29.28
C SER A 10 2.50 12.17 28.65
N GLY A 11 2.58 12.29 27.32
CA GLY A 11 3.80 12.60 26.59
C GLY A 11 4.01 14.10 26.48
N THR A 12 5.24 14.56 26.60
CA THR A 12 5.60 15.94 26.31
C THR A 12 5.60 16.17 24.79
N ALA A 13 5.51 17.43 24.35
CA ALA A 13 5.61 17.75 22.92
C ALA A 13 6.94 17.27 22.30
N GLU A 14 8.01 17.19 23.11
CA GLU A 14 9.31 16.66 22.72
C GLU A 14 9.27 15.14 22.49
N ASP A 15 8.57 14.39 23.35
CA ASP A 15 8.36 12.95 23.18
C ASP A 15 7.59 12.64 21.89
N LEU A 16 6.59 13.47 21.55
CA LEU A 16 5.81 13.32 20.32
C LEU A 16 6.65 13.62 19.07
N GLY A 17 7.57 14.59 19.15
CA GLY A 17 8.54 14.87 18.09
C GLY A 17 9.43 13.66 17.81
N LEU A 18 10.00 13.06 18.86
CA LEU A 18 10.85 11.87 18.72
C LEU A 18 10.09 10.68 18.10
N LEU A 19 8.83 10.47 18.50
CA LEU A 19 7.99 9.42 17.92
C LEU A 19 7.65 9.67 16.44
N ALA A 20 7.48 10.93 16.05
CA ALA A 20 7.27 11.29 14.64
C ALA A 20 8.52 11.04 13.80
N ASP A 21 9.71 11.37 14.31
CA ASP A 21 10.98 11.10 13.64
C ASP A 21 11.21 9.59 13.48
N GLN A 22 10.87 8.79 14.50
CA GLN A 22 10.91 7.33 14.42
C GLN A 22 9.95 6.78 13.36
N ALA A 23 8.75 7.36 13.25
CA ALA A 23 7.78 6.97 12.23
C ALA A 23 8.25 7.34 10.82
N GLU A 24 8.91 8.49 10.64
CA GLU A 24 9.52 8.90 9.37
C GLU A 24 10.66 7.96 8.98
N ALA A 25 11.57 7.64 9.91
CA ALA A 25 12.68 6.72 9.67
C ALA A 25 12.19 5.32 9.28
N ALA A 26 11.21 4.78 10.01
CA ALA A 26 10.61 3.48 9.72
C ALA A 26 9.90 3.48 8.36
N LEU A 27 9.23 4.58 7.99
CA LEU A 27 8.62 4.73 6.68
C LEU A 27 9.67 4.77 5.57
N ALA A 28 10.75 5.54 5.73
CA ALA A 28 11.83 5.65 4.76
C ALA A 28 12.50 4.28 4.52
N GLU A 29 12.80 3.55 5.60
CA GLU A 29 13.35 2.19 5.52
C GLU A 29 12.41 1.22 4.80
N ALA A 30 11.12 1.23 5.15
CA ALA A 30 10.13 0.36 4.52
C ALA A 30 9.93 0.67 3.03
N VAL A 31 9.97 1.95 2.64
CA VAL A 31 9.89 2.36 1.23
C VAL A 31 11.16 1.98 0.47
N ALA A 32 12.34 2.10 1.08
CA ALA A 32 13.60 1.67 0.47
C ALA A 32 13.65 0.15 0.21
N ALA A 33 12.93 -0.62 1.03
CA ALA A 33 12.78 -2.07 0.85
C ALA A 33 11.74 -2.47 -0.22
N LEU A 34 10.95 -1.53 -0.77
CA LEU A 34 9.97 -1.85 -1.81
C LEU A 34 10.65 -2.17 -3.15
N PRO A 35 10.08 -3.10 -3.96
CA PRO A 35 10.57 -3.42 -5.30
C PRO A 35 10.18 -2.33 -6.31
N LEU A 36 10.57 -1.07 -6.07
CA LEU A 36 10.21 0.09 -6.90
C LEU A 36 10.75 -0.03 -8.35
N GLY A 37 11.87 -0.75 -8.55
CA GLY A 37 12.41 -1.02 -9.89
C GLY A 37 11.50 -1.92 -10.75
N GLN A 38 10.68 -2.77 -10.13
CA GLN A 38 9.72 -3.62 -10.83
C GLN A 38 8.40 -2.89 -11.08
N ALA A 39 7.97 -2.01 -10.17
CA ALA A 39 6.75 -1.21 -10.30
C ALA A 39 6.81 -0.12 -11.41
N GLY A 40 7.96 0.09 -12.06
CA GLY A 40 8.19 1.16 -13.04
C GLY A 40 7.49 0.97 -14.39
N HIS A 41 6.86 -0.18 -14.63
CA HIS A 41 6.03 -0.41 -15.81
C HIS A 41 4.57 -0.62 -15.38
N PRO A 42 3.61 0.17 -15.91
CA PRO A 42 2.18 0.00 -15.60
C PRO A 42 1.65 -1.39 -15.99
N TYR A 43 2.40 -2.10 -16.86
CA TYR A 43 2.23 -3.51 -17.17
C TYR A 43 3.54 -4.22 -16.86
N ASN A 44 3.82 -4.44 -15.58
CA ASN A 44 5.01 -5.19 -15.23
C ASN A 44 4.84 -6.64 -15.72
N ALA A 45 5.51 -6.95 -16.83
CA ALA A 45 5.56 -8.30 -17.43
C ALA A 45 6.11 -9.36 -16.46
N GLY A 46 6.56 -8.98 -15.26
CA GLY A 46 6.86 -9.86 -14.15
C GLY A 46 5.74 -10.87 -13.86
N ALA A 47 4.46 -10.50 -13.95
CA ALA A 47 3.36 -11.45 -13.78
C ALA A 47 3.37 -12.58 -14.85
N LEU A 48 3.86 -12.28 -16.06
CA LEU A 48 4.07 -13.27 -17.13
C LEU A 48 5.38 -14.06 -16.96
N SER A 49 6.45 -13.43 -16.46
CA SER A 49 7.72 -14.11 -16.16
C SER A 49 7.63 -15.05 -14.95
N HIS A 50 6.82 -14.72 -13.94
CA HIS A 50 6.55 -15.58 -12.77
C HIS A 50 5.54 -16.70 -13.07
N GLY A 51 4.86 -16.66 -14.21
CA GLY A 51 3.98 -17.75 -14.66
C GLY A 51 4.73 -18.99 -15.20
N LEU A 52 6.04 -18.87 -15.45
CA LEU A 52 6.89 -19.91 -16.05
C LEU A 52 7.87 -20.58 -15.07
N ALA A 53 7.98 -20.05 -13.84
CA ALA A 53 8.71 -20.68 -12.75
C ALA A 53 7.77 -20.89 -11.57
N PRO A 54 7.72 -22.08 -10.92
CA PRO A 54 6.98 -22.27 -9.69
C PRO A 54 7.72 -21.53 -8.57
N THR A 55 7.60 -20.22 -8.55
CA THR A 55 7.90 -19.46 -7.33
C THR A 55 6.67 -19.55 -6.46
N ASP A 56 6.79 -20.36 -5.41
CA ASP A 56 5.82 -20.60 -4.32
C ASP A 56 5.45 -19.33 -3.52
N THR A 57 5.68 -18.14 -4.08
CA THR A 57 5.40 -16.87 -3.44
C THR A 57 3.95 -16.53 -3.72
N ALA A 58 3.06 -16.90 -2.79
CA ALA A 58 1.66 -16.51 -2.85
C ALA A 58 1.52 -15.00 -3.16
N PRO A 59 0.57 -14.59 -4.03
CA PRO A 59 0.38 -13.18 -4.38
C PRO A 59 0.23 -12.27 -3.15
N ASP A 60 -0.32 -12.79 -2.05
CA ASP A 60 -0.43 -12.10 -0.76
C ASP A 60 0.94 -11.69 -0.16
N ALA A 61 2.00 -12.48 -0.40
CA ALA A 61 3.35 -12.18 0.06
C ALA A 61 3.97 -11.00 -0.69
N GLN A 62 3.59 -10.76 -1.95
CA GLN A 62 4.02 -9.59 -2.71
C GLN A 62 3.31 -8.32 -2.25
N ASP A 63 2.10 -8.43 -1.71
CA ASP A 63 1.29 -7.28 -1.27
C ASP A 63 1.65 -6.83 0.16
N ALA A 64 2.23 -7.72 0.99
CA ALA A 64 2.54 -7.45 2.40
C ALA A 64 3.47 -6.23 2.63
N PRO A 65 4.59 -6.05 1.89
CA PRO A 65 5.43 -4.86 2.04
C PRO A 65 4.68 -3.54 1.76
N TRP A 66 3.79 -3.54 0.76
CA TRP A 66 2.99 -2.37 0.41
C TRP A 66 1.95 -2.03 1.49
N LEU A 67 1.33 -3.05 2.09
CA LEU A 67 0.42 -2.86 3.23
C LEU A 67 1.14 -2.34 4.48
N LYS A 68 2.41 -2.75 4.69
CA LYS A 68 3.26 -2.23 5.76
C LYS A 68 3.57 -0.74 5.53
N VAL A 69 4.01 -0.37 4.33
CA VAL A 69 4.25 1.05 3.96
C VAL A 69 2.99 1.89 4.13
N ARG A 70 1.81 1.39 3.71
CA ARG A 70 0.53 2.08 3.94
C ARG A 70 0.26 2.37 5.40
N SER A 71 0.54 1.40 6.27
CA SER A 71 0.31 1.53 7.71
C SER A 71 1.26 2.56 8.32
N LEU A 72 2.54 2.54 7.92
CA LEU A 72 3.54 3.52 8.36
C LEU A 72 3.27 4.92 7.83
N LEU A 73 2.84 5.06 6.57
CA LEU A 73 2.49 6.35 5.99
C LEU A 73 1.30 7.00 6.71
N ARG A 74 0.31 6.18 7.09
CA ARG A 74 -0.83 6.64 7.89
C ARG A 74 -0.42 7.06 9.30
N LEU A 75 0.49 6.31 9.94
CA LEU A 75 1.06 6.69 11.24
C LEU A 75 1.83 8.02 11.16
N TYR A 76 2.70 8.16 10.17
CA TYR A 76 3.46 9.39 9.92
C TYR A 76 2.54 10.59 9.71
N ARG A 77 1.50 10.45 8.89
CA ARG A 77 0.50 11.51 8.68
C ARG A 77 -0.18 11.90 9.98
N TYR A 78 -0.61 10.95 10.80
CA TYR A 78 -1.23 11.25 12.09
C TYR A 78 -0.27 11.91 13.07
N ALA A 79 1.00 11.51 13.09
CA ALA A 79 2.02 12.17 13.90
C ALA A 79 2.20 13.64 13.48
N GLN A 80 2.22 13.91 12.17
CA GLN A 80 2.30 15.27 11.64
C GLN A 80 1.05 16.10 11.92
N GLU A 81 -0.15 15.52 11.81
CA GLU A 81 -1.42 16.19 12.16
C GLU A 81 -1.44 16.60 13.64
N VAL A 82 -0.89 15.78 14.54
CA VAL A 82 -0.78 16.08 15.97
C VAL A 82 0.26 17.16 16.26
N LEU A 83 1.42 17.12 15.59
CA LEU A 83 2.52 18.05 15.84
C LEU A 83 2.36 19.43 15.19
N LEU A 84 1.84 19.47 13.96
CA LEU A 84 1.79 20.68 13.13
C LEU A 84 0.38 21.26 13.00
N GLY A 85 -0.65 20.54 13.46
CA GLY A 85 -2.04 20.87 13.22
C GLY A 85 -2.49 20.56 11.79
N HIS A 86 -3.73 20.94 11.45
CA HIS A 86 -4.38 20.56 10.19
C HIS A 86 -3.91 21.36 8.96
N ASP A 87 -3.12 22.42 9.14
CA ASP A 87 -2.84 23.39 8.08
C ASP A 87 -1.68 23.01 7.13
N ARG A 88 -0.93 21.92 7.42
CA ARG A 88 0.16 21.45 6.56
C ARG A 88 -0.06 20.02 6.07
N HIS A 89 -0.88 19.89 5.04
CA HIS A 89 -0.99 18.64 4.29
C HIS A 89 0.00 18.64 3.13
N ASP A 90 1.05 17.82 3.21
CA ASP A 90 1.94 17.58 2.07
C ASP A 90 1.17 16.82 0.98
N PRO A 91 0.96 17.41 -0.22
CA PRO A 91 0.22 16.77 -1.31
C PRO A 91 0.86 15.44 -1.74
N ARG A 92 2.19 15.27 -1.58
CA ARG A 92 2.88 13.99 -1.82
C ARG A 92 2.33 12.88 -0.94
N ILE A 93 2.14 13.17 0.35
CA ILE A 93 1.66 12.19 1.33
C ILE A 93 0.20 11.84 1.03
N ALA A 94 -0.60 12.81 0.60
CA ALA A 94 -1.98 12.58 0.17
C ALA A 94 -2.06 11.66 -1.07
N ASP A 95 -1.31 11.99 -2.12
CA ASP A 95 -1.28 11.21 -3.37
C ASP A 95 -0.74 9.79 -3.13
N ALA A 96 0.35 9.65 -2.37
CA ALA A 96 0.92 8.37 -2.00
C ALA A 96 -0.05 7.54 -1.14
N SER A 97 -0.75 8.18 -0.20
CA SER A 97 -1.77 7.51 0.63
C SER A 97 -2.95 7.02 -0.20
N HIS A 98 -3.39 7.83 -1.16
CA HIS A 98 -4.48 7.47 -2.07
C HIS A 98 -4.09 6.25 -2.91
N ALA A 99 -2.89 6.27 -3.53
CA ALA A 99 -2.38 5.14 -4.32
C ALA A 99 -2.32 3.85 -3.49
N LEU A 100 -1.81 3.90 -2.26
CA LEU A 100 -1.75 2.74 -1.38
C LEU A 100 -3.14 2.25 -0.92
N ASN A 101 -4.13 3.14 -0.86
CA ASN A 101 -5.50 2.73 -0.57
C ASN A 101 -6.12 1.96 -1.74
N VAL A 102 -5.96 2.46 -2.97
CA VAL A 102 -6.37 1.77 -4.20
C VAL A 102 -5.69 0.40 -4.28
N HIS A 103 -4.37 0.32 -4.03
CA HIS A 103 -3.65 -0.95 -3.96
C HIS A 103 -4.31 -1.94 -2.99
N ARG A 104 -4.61 -1.52 -1.76
CA ARG A 104 -5.23 -2.38 -0.73
C ARG A 104 -6.63 -2.83 -1.15
N GLU A 105 -7.44 -1.96 -1.74
CA GLU A 105 -8.78 -2.29 -2.21
C GLU A 105 -8.75 -3.29 -3.36
N ALA A 106 -7.91 -3.05 -4.37
CA ALA A 106 -7.72 -3.95 -5.49
C ALA A 106 -7.17 -5.32 -5.06
N ALA A 107 -6.16 -5.35 -4.16
CA ALA A 107 -5.63 -6.61 -3.63
C ALA A 107 -6.70 -7.41 -2.87
N ALA A 108 -7.50 -6.74 -2.04
CA ALA A 108 -8.59 -7.38 -1.31
C ALA A 108 -9.70 -7.91 -2.25
N ALA A 109 -10.05 -7.15 -3.30
CA ALA A 109 -11.01 -7.56 -4.31
C ALA A 109 -10.50 -8.78 -5.11
N ALA A 110 -9.22 -8.77 -5.51
CA ALA A 110 -8.59 -9.90 -6.18
C ALA A 110 -8.60 -11.17 -5.32
N ALA A 111 -8.29 -11.06 -4.02
CA ALA A 111 -8.34 -12.17 -3.07
C ALA A 111 -9.76 -12.71 -2.88
N ALA A 112 -10.76 -11.82 -2.77
CA ALA A 112 -12.16 -12.19 -2.67
C ALA A 112 -12.65 -12.92 -3.92
N ALA A 113 -12.30 -12.43 -5.12
CA ALA A 113 -12.64 -13.08 -6.39
C ALA A 113 -12.02 -14.49 -6.49
N ALA A 114 -10.74 -14.62 -6.13
CA ALA A 114 -10.05 -15.92 -6.12
C ALA A 114 -10.67 -16.90 -5.10
N HIS A 115 -11.06 -16.40 -3.93
CA HIS A 115 -11.77 -17.20 -2.93
C HIS A 115 -13.14 -17.66 -3.43
N ALA A 116 -13.93 -16.74 -4.00
CA ALA A 116 -15.24 -17.04 -4.56
C ALA A 116 -15.16 -18.08 -5.70
N ALA A 117 -14.12 -18.02 -6.55
CA ALA A 117 -13.90 -18.96 -7.64
C ALA A 117 -13.65 -20.41 -7.18
N ARG A 118 -13.26 -20.62 -5.90
CA ARG A 118 -13.09 -21.95 -5.30
C ARG A 118 -14.37 -22.51 -4.66
N THR A 119 -15.48 -21.76 -4.72
CA THR A 119 -16.75 -22.21 -4.14
C THR A 119 -17.26 -23.46 -4.88
N PRO A 120 -17.64 -24.54 -4.18
CA PRO A 120 -18.18 -25.73 -4.82
C PRO A 120 -19.44 -25.42 -5.65
N ARG A 121 -19.61 -26.12 -6.78
CA ARG A 121 -20.82 -26.10 -7.62
C ARG A 121 -21.18 -24.74 -8.28
N ILE A 122 -20.22 -23.84 -8.45
CA ILE A 122 -20.41 -22.66 -9.30
C ILE A 122 -20.43 -23.05 -10.79
N ALA A 123 -21.19 -22.32 -11.60
CA ALA A 123 -21.23 -22.56 -13.04
C ALA A 123 -19.89 -22.17 -13.70
N PRO A 124 -19.47 -22.84 -14.79
CA PRO A 124 -18.23 -22.49 -15.49
C PRO A 124 -18.15 -21.03 -15.94
N ALA A 125 -19.27 -20.45 -16.38
CA ALA A 125 -19.35 -19.04 -16.76
C ALA A 125 -19.06 -18.09 -15.58
N THR A 126 -19.54 -18.44 -14.38
CA THR A 126 -19.29 -17.68 -13.15
C THR A 126 -17.82 -17.77 -12.75
N ALA A 127 -17.22 -18.98 -12.81
CA ALA A 127 -15.80 -19.17 -12.53
C ALA A 127 -14.92 -18.34 -13.48
N TYR A 128 -15.26 -18.32 -14.78
CA TYR A 128 -14.57 -17.49 -15.77
C TYR A 128 -14.65 -15.99 -15.46
N ALA A 129 -15.86 -15.49 -15.16
CA ALA A 129 -16.05 -14.08 -14.81
C ALA A 129 -15.24 -13.68 -13.55
N LEU A 130 -15.20 -14.55 -12.53
CA LEU A 130 -14.37 -14.33 -11.34
C LEU A 130 -12.86 -14.35 -11.66
N GLY A 131 -12.43 -15.19 -12.61
CA GLY A 131 -11.06 -15.19 -13.11
C GLY A 131 -10.67 -13.90 -13.82
N VAL A 132 -11.55 -13.37 -14.68
CA VAL A 132 -11.34 -12.07 -15.36
C VAL A 132 -11.29 -10.93 -14.34
N LEU A 133 -12.23 -10.90 -13.39
CA LEU A 133 -12.23 -9.91 -12.31
C LEU A 133 -10.95 -9.99 -11.48
N HIS A 134 -10.50 -11.20 -11.11
CA HIS A 134 -9.25 -11.37 -10.39
C HIS A 134 -8.06 -10.75 -11.16
N ALA A 135 -7.94 -11.04 -12.46
CA ALA A 135 -6.87 -10.51 -13.30
C ALA A 135 -6.92 -8.98 -13.42
N ASP A 136 -8.11 -8.41 -13.63
CA ASP A 136 -8.34 -6.97 -13.66
C ASP A 136 -7.88 -6.29 -12.36
N GLN A 137 -8.26 -6.85 -11.21
CA GLN A 137 -7.83 -6.31 -9.92
C GLN A 137 -6.33 -6.48 -9.67
N ARG A 138 -5.67 -7.52 -10.22
CA ARG A 138 -4.19 -7.61 -10.18
C ARG A 138 -3.54 -6.52 -11.03
N HIS A 139 -4.14 -6.11 -12.15
CA HIS A 139 -3.64 -4.96 -12.92
C HIS A 139 -3.79 -3.65 -12.16
N GLU A 140 -4.93 -3.43 -11.49
CA GLU A 140 -5.14 -2.25 -10.63
C GLU A 140 -4.13 -2.18 -9.48
N VAL A 141 -3.74 -3.32 -8.91
CA VAL A 141 -2.65 -3.40 -7.92
C VAL A 141 -1.34 -2.86 -8.51
N GLU A 142 -0.93 -3.31 -9.69
CA GLU A 142 0.32 -2.82 -10.32
C GLU A 142 0.23 -1.35 -10.74
N ALA A 143 -0.93 -0.90 -11.24
CA ALA A 143 -1.18 0.50 -11.58
C ALA A 143 -1.03 1.40 -10.33
N ALA A 144 -1.59 0.97 -9.19
CA ALA A 144 -1.47 1.68 -7.93
C ALA A 144 -0.01 1.77 -7.43
N ARG A 145 0.77 0.69 -7.58
CA ARG A 145 2.21 0.69 -7.27
C ARG A 145 2.98 1.69 -8.11
N PHE A 146 2.68 1.75 -9.41
CA PHE A 146 3.28 2.72 -10.33
C PHE A 146 2.90 4.17 -9.96
N VAL A 147 1.64 4.44 -9.63
CA VAL A 147 1.19 5.76 -9.18
C VAL A 147 1.91 6.16 -7.89
N PHE A 148 2.01 5.27 -6.91
CA PHE A 148 2.76 5.50 -5.67
C PHE A 148 4.22 5.86 -5.97
N GLN A 149 4.90 5.06 -6.80
CA GLN A 149 6.29 5.31 -7.17
C GLN A 149 6.47 6.69 -7.81
N ARG A 150 5.57 7.08 -8.72
CA ARG A 150 5.63 8.41 -9.34
C ARG A 150 5.41 9.55 -8.35
N ALA A 151 4.45 9.40 -7.44
CA ALA A 151 4.20 10.39 -6.39
C ALA A 151 5.43 10.54 -5.46
N TRP A 152 6.08 9.41 -5.13
CA TRP A 152 7.21 9.38 -4.21
C TRP A 152 8.52 9.89 -4.84
N LEU A 153 8.88 9.44 -6.06
CA LEU A 153 10.13 9.78 -6.74
C LEU A 153 10.16 11.19 -7.35
N ARG A 154 9.01 11.72 -7.82
CA ARG A 154 8.94 13.08 -8.39
C ARG A 154 9.41 14.14 -7.40
N GLU A 155 9.20 13.91 -6.11
CA GLU A 155 9.56 14.87 -5.07
C GLU A 155 10.97 14.66 -4.52
N GLU A 156 11.50 13.42 -4.49
CA GLU A 156 12.93 13.18 -4.21
C GLU A 156 13.83 13.96 -5.16
N THR A 157 13.44 14.04 -6.43
CA THR A 157 14.13 14.85 -7.45
C THR A 157 14.01 16.36 -7.19
N ARG A 158 12.94 16.82 -6.50
CA ARG A 158 12.77 18.24 -6.13
C ARG A 158 13.51 18.60 -4.85
N ARG A 159 13.60 17.67 -3.88
CA ARG A 159 14.29 17.87 -2.58
C ARG A 159 15.83 17.89 -2.70
N THR A 160 16.37 17.38 -3.81
CA THR A 160 17.81 17.31 -4.12
C THR A 160 18.32 18.47 -5.00
N ARG A 161 17.45 19.42 -5.36
CA ARG A 161 17.80 20.67 -6.06
C ARG A 161 17.69 21.86 -5.11
#